data_AF-A0A949CED9-F1
#
_entry.id   AF-A0A949CED9-F1
#
_cell.length_a   1.000
_cell.length_b   1.000
_cell.length_c   1.000
_cell.angle_alpha   90.00
_cell.angle_beta   90.00
_cell.angle_gamma   90.00
#
_symmetry.space_group_name_H-M   'P 1'
#
loop_
_entity.id
_entity.type
_entity.pdbx_description
1 polymer ?
#
loop_
_entity_poly.entity_id
_entity_poly.type
_entity_poly.pdbx_seq_one_letter_code
_entity_poly.pdbx_strand_id
1 'polypeptide(L)'
;MQIANLKSKLISVAQNNSSSEGSITRRLEMLSSNFKTTPTIIAKDLTVEGSLTSSGVVEIEGNIKGLINGNYVILREGCFVEGSIISESLNIRGRFDGSIKAKNISISSKANVHGEIEYDSLIVEDGACIDGQFKRLKTTS
;
A
#
# COMPACT_ATOMS: atom_id res chain seq x y z
N MET A 1 -3.19 23.44 5.67
CA MET A 1 -2.24 24.45 5.13
C MET A 1 -0.95 24.62 5.95
N GLN A 2 -0.76 23.94 7.10
CA GLN A 2 0.43 24.14 7.97
C GLN A 2 1.62 23.17 7.75
N ILE A 3 1.45 22.04 7.04
CA ILE A 3 2.53 21.05 6.87
C ILE A 3 3.55 21.46 5.79
N ALA A 4 3.15 22.25 4.80
CA ALA A 4 4.04 22.74 3.74
C ALA A 4 5.12 23.73 4.26
N ASN A 5 4.81 24.47 5.33
CA ASN A 5 5.73 25.43 5.94
C ASN A 5 6.78 24.81 6.87
N LEU A 6 6.63 23.53 7.25
CA LEU A 6 7.64 22.84 8.05
C LEU A 6 8.77 22.27 7.18
N LYS A 7 8.46 21.84 5.94
CA LYS A 7 9.46 21.37 4.96
C LYS A 7 10.42 22.49 4.54
N SER A 8 9.92 23.69 4.27
CA SER A 8 10.75 24.84 3.86
C SER A 8 11.65 25.38 5.00
N LYS A 9 11.18 25.29 6.25
CA LYS A 9 11.96 25.73 7.43
C LYS A 9 13.12 24.79 7.78
N LEU A 10 13.00 23.49 7.52
CA LEU A 10 14.10 22.54 7.71
C LEU A 10 15.18 22.66 6.62
N ILE A 11 14.79 23.00 5.39
CA ILE A 11 15.73 23.16 4.27
C ILE A 11 16.58 24.43 4.46
N SER A 12 16.00 25.53 4.96
CA SER A 12 16.73 26.80 5.17
C SER A 12 17.68 26.77 6.37
N VAL A 13 17.40 25.98 7.41
CA VAL A 13 18.30 25.86 8.58
C VAL A 13 19.58 25.08 8.24
N ALA A 14 19.57 24.24 7.21
CA ALA A 14 20.75 23.48 6.77
C ALA A 14 21.71 24.29 5.86
N GLN A 15 21.31 25.47 5.36
CA GLN A 15 22.08 26.23 4.37
C GLN A 15 23.15 27.18 4.95
N ASN A 16 23.27 27.29 6.29
CA ASN A 16 24.17 28.25 6.93
C ASN A 16 25.57 27.71 7.27
N ASN A 17 25.96 26.52 6.81
CA ASN A 17 27.32 25.99 7.01
C ASN A 17 27.92 25.53 5.68
N SER A 18 28.55 26.47 4.99
CA SER A 18 29.35 26.26 3.79
C SER A 18 30.67 25.56 4.12
N SER A 19 30.78 24.27 3.77
CA SER A 19 32.00 23.64 3.19
C SER A 19 31.94 22.11 3.21
N SER A 20 30.88 21.48 2.67
CA SER A 20 30.83 20.05 2.28
C SER A 20 29.58 19.72 1.44
N GLU A 21 29.23 20.59 0.48
CA GLU A 21 27.96 20.54 -0.28
C GLU A 21 27.77 19.29 -1.17
N GLY A 22 28.81 18.48 -1.39
CA GLY A 22 28.72 17.27 -2.22
C GLY A 22 28.25 16.00 -1.50
N SER A 23 28.35 15.94 -0.16
CA SER A 23 28.16 14.68 0.58
C SER A 23 26.80 14.57 1.28
N ILE A 24 26.15 15.69 1.61
CA ILE A 24 24.85 15.69 2.32
C ILE A 24 23.70 15.55 1.32
N THR A 25 23.74 16.29 0.20
CA THR A 25 22.71 16.22 -0.85
C THR A 25 22.60 14.83 -1.46
N ARG A 26 23.74 14.18 -1.73
CA ARG A 26 23.79 12.80 -2.25
C ARG A 26 23.31 11.77 -1.23
N ARG A 27 23.55 12.01 0.06
CA ARG A 27 23.10 11.13 1.15
C ARG A 27 21.61 11.31 1.46
N LEU A 28 21.04 12.51 1.32
CA LEU A 28 19.60 12.73 1.37
C LEU A 28 18.87 12.17 0.14
N GLU A 29 19.46 12.25 -1.06
CA GLU A 29 18.94 11.56 -2.24
C GLU A 29 19.01 10.03 -2.07
N MET A 30 20.08 9.49 -1.48
CA MET A 30 20.19 8.06 -1.17
C MET A 30 19.18 7.62 -0.10
N LEU A 31 18.96 8.42 0.96
CA LEU A 31 17.91 8.15 1.94
C LEU A 31 16.51 8.26 1.35
N SER A 32 16.31 9.17 0.39
CA SER A 32 15.08 9.27 -0.38
C SER A 32 14.94 8.14 -1.40
N SER A 33 16.03 7.56 -1.89
CA SER A 33 16.02 6.47 -2.87
C SER A 33 15.56 5.14 -2.27
N ASN A 34 15.70 4.97 -0.95
CA ASN A 34 15.06 3.87 -0.21
C ASN A 34 13.53 4.01 -0.09
N PHE A 35 12.96 5.17 -0.45
CA PHE A 35 11.52 5.46 -0.42
C PHE A 35 10.99 5.99 -1.76
N LYS A 36 11.78 5.88 -2.83
CA LYS A 36 11.35 6.24 -4.19
C LYS A 36 11.29 4.98 -5.06
N THR A 37 10.58 3.96 -4.59
CA THR A 37 10.02 2.99 -5.50
C THR A 37 8.87 3.70 -6.21
N THR A 38 9.02 3.91 -7.52
CA THR A 38 7.89 4.34 -8.35
C THR A 38 6.80 3.28 -8.16
N PRO A 39 5.62 3.65 -7.65
CA PRO A 39 4.55 2.68 -7.48
C PRO A 39 4.16 2.14 -8.85
N THR A 40 3.94 0.84 -8.92
CA THR A 40 3.32 0.23 -10.10
C THR A 40 1.83 0.52 -10.02
N ILE A 41 1.30 1.29 -10.97
CA ILE A 41 -0.12 1.67 -11.00
C ILE A 41 -0.81 0.86 -12.10
N ILE A 42 -1.82 0.09 -11.73
CA ILE A 42 -2.74 -0.57 -12.66
C ILE A 42 -3.93 0.36 -12.83
N ALA A 43 -3.96 1.06 -13.96
CA ALA A 43 -5.00 2.04 -14.28
C ALA A 43 -6.39 1.39 -14.41
N LYS A 44 -7.43 2.19 -14.19
CA LYS A 44 -8.85 1.78 -14.26
C LYS A 44 -9.28 1.10 -15.56
N ASP A 45 -8.64 1.43 -16.67
CA ASP A 45 -8.99 0.94 -18.01
C ASP A 45 -8.32 -0.41 -18.34
N LEU A 46 -7.59 -1.00 -17.39
CA LEU A 46 -6.90 -2.27 -17.54
C LEU A 46 -7.63 -3.38 -16.76
N THR A 47 -7.72 -4.55 -17.41
CA THR A 47 -8.11 -5.81 -16.78
C THR A 47 -6.93 -6.76 -16.85
N VAL A 48 -6.49 -7.26 -15.69
CA VAL A 48 -5.40 -8.22 -15.58
C VAL A 48 -5.96 -9.57 -15.17
N GLU A 49 -5.71 -10.61 -15.96
CA GLU A 49 -6.11 -11.98 -15.64
C GLU A 49 -4.86 -12.87 -15.52
N GLY A 50 -4.68 -13.55 -14.37
CA GLY A 50 -3.54 -14.44 -14.13
C GLY A 50 -2.84 -14.19 -12.79
N SER A 51 -1.50 -14.32 -12.76
CA SER A 51 -0.69 -14.10 -11.57
C SER A 51 0.18 -12.84 -11.69
N LEU A 52 0.10 -11.98 -10.69
CA LEU A 52 0.90 -10.75 -10.55
C LEU A 52 1.89 -10.94 -9.42
N THR A 53 3.17 -10.63 -9.65
CA THR A 53 4.20 -10.63 -8.60
C THR A 53 4.98 -9.32 -8.66
N SER A 54 5.08 -8.62 -7.54
CA SER A 54 5.81 -7.35 -7.44
C SER A 54 6.57 -7.25 -6.12
N SER A 55 7.84 -6.83 -6.18
CA SER A 55 8.66 -6.58 -4.99
C SER A 55 8.43 -5.19 -4.38
N GLY A 56 7.75 -4.29 -5.11
CA GLY A 56 7.54 -2.90 -4.72
C GLY A 56 6.14 -2.60 -4.20
N VAL A 57 5.74 -1.34 -4.34
CA VAL A 57 4.38 -0.87 -4.06
C VAL A 57 3.53 -1.05 -5.31
N VAL A 58 2.36 -1.67 -5.16
CA VAL A 58 1.38 -1.85 -6.24
C VAL A 58 0.10 -1.11 -5.87
N GLU A 59 -0.33 -0.21 -6.75
CA GLU A 59 -1.62 0.47 -6.66
C GLU A 59 -2.54 -0.03 -7.76
N ILE A 60 -3.77 -0.37 -7.39
CA ILE A 60 -4.74 -1.00 -8.29
C ILE A 60 -5.98 -0.12 -8.35
N GLU A 61 -6.24 0.45 -9.53
CA GLU A 61 -7.44 1.22 -9.86
C GLU A 61 -8.35 0.47 -10.84
N GLY A 62 -7.84 -0.56 -11.52
CA GLY A 62 -8.56 -1.37 -12.51
C GLY A 62 -9.15 -2.67 -11.98
N ASN A 63 -9.31 -3.63 -12.89
CA ASN A 63 -9.88 -4.93 -12.61
C ASN A 63 -8.77 -5.99 -12.57
N ILE A 64 -8.75 -6.83 -11.54
CA ILE A 64 -7.80 -7.95 -11.47
C ILE A 64 -8.54 -9.23 -11.14
N LYS A 65 -8.23 -10.28 -11.92
CA LYS A 65 -8.71 -11.64 -11.68
C LYS A 65 -7.52 -12.59 -11.54
N GLY A 66 -7.33 -13.14 -10.34
CA GLY A 66 -6.32 -14.16 -10.08
C GLY A 66 -5.50 -13.93 -8.82
N LEU A 67 -4.20 -14.23 -8.88
CA LEU A 67 -3.30 -14.22 -7.71
C LEU A 67 -2.40 -12.99 -7.70
N ILE A 68 -2.44 -12.22 -6.62
CA ILE A 68 -1.59 -11.03 -6.42
C ILE A 68 -0.59 -11.32 -5.31
N ASN A 69 0.71 -11.31 -5.65
CA ASN A 69 1.80 -11.39 -4.69
C ASN A 69 2.54 -10.05 -4.65
N GLY A 70 2.55 -9.37 -3.51
CA GLY A 70 3.34 -8.16 -3.37
C GLY A 70 3.56 -7.72 -1.93
N ASN A 71 4.64 -6.99 -1.66
CA ASN A 71 4.93 -6.54 -0.30
C ASN A 71 3.92 -5.49 0.19
N TYR A 72 3.65 -4.49 -0.66
CA TYR A 72 2.72 -3.40 -0.38
C TYR A 72 1.68 -3.31 -1.49
N VAL A 73 0.43 -3.61 -1.16
CA VAL A 73 -0.67 -3.60 -2.12
C VAL A 73 -1.72 -2.59 -1.66
N ILE A 74 -2.13 -1.73 -2.58
CA ILE A 74 -3.15 -0.69 -2.34
C ILE A 74 -4.24 -0.83 -3.38
N LEU A 75 -5.43 -1.18 -2.92
CA LEU A 75 -6.66 -1.17 -3.71
C LEU A 75 -7.29 0.22 -3.60
N ARG A 76 -7.46 0.89 -4.73
CA ARG A 76 -8.03 2.24 -4.81
C ARG A 76 -9.55 2.20 -4.87
N GLU A 77 -10.19 3.35 -4.73
CA GLU A 77 -11.64 3.46 -4.88
C GLU A 77 -12.04 3.12 -6.32
N GLY A 78 -13.10 2.35 -6.51
CA GLY A 78 -13.58 1.94 -7.83
C GLY A 78 -12.86 0.76 -8.47
N CYS A 79 -11.81 0.20 -7.85
CA CYS A 79 -11.20 -1.04 -8.33
C CYS A 79 -12.07 -2.26 -7.99
N PHE A 80 -11.93 -3.33 -8.78
CA PHE A 80 -12.55 -4.62 -8.53
C PHE A 80 -11.49 -5.72 -8.62
N VAL A 81 -11.28 -6.42 -7.51
CA VAL A 81 -10.31 -7.51 -7.45
C VAL A 81 -11.00 -8.80 -7.04
N GLU A 82 -10.86 -9.81 -7.89
CA GLU A 82 -11.39 -11.16 -7.69
C GLU A 82 -10.24 -12.16 -7.62
N GLY A 83 -10.14 -12.91 -6.53
CA GLY A 83 -9.14 -13.99 -6.39
C GLY A 83 -8.40 -13.97 -5.06
N SER A 84 -7.09 -14.15 -5.10
CA SER A 84 -6.25 -14.33 -3.91
C SER A 84 -5.18 -13.24 -3.80
N ILE A 85 -5.07 -12.58 -2.65
CA ILE A 85 -4.02 -11.59 -2.37
C ILE A 85 -3.11 -12.12 -1.28
N ILE A 86 -1.81 -12.15 -1.56
CA ILE A 86 -0.75 -12.46 -0.60
C ILE A 86 0.14 -11.23 -0.49
N SER A 87 0.15 -10.60 0.68
CA SER A 87 0.97 -9.39 0.89
C SER A 87 1.45 -9.22 2.32
N GLU A 88 2.45 -8.36 2.55
CA GLU A 88 2.83 -8.00 3.93
C GLU A 88 1.93 -6.90 4.48
N SER A 89 1.66 -5.89 3.64
CA SER A 89 0.77 -4.77 3.96
C SER A 89 -0.26 -4.57 2.85
N LEU A 90 -1.53 -4.63 3.22
CA LEU A 90 -2.67 -4.45 2.33
C LEU A 90 -3.51 -3.26 2.78
N ASN A 91 -3.78 -2.33 1.86
CA ASN A 91 -4.75 -1.25 2.06
C ASN A 91 -5.91 -1.43 1.08
N ILE A 92 -7.14 -1.50 1.59
CA ILE A 92 -8.34 -1.72 0.80
C ILE A 92 -9.23 -0.48 0.85
N ARG A 93 -9.45 0.17 -0.29
CA ARG A 93 -10.41 1.28 -0.44
C ARG A 93 -11.53 1.01 -1.45
N GLY A 94 -11.45 -0.11 -2.17
CA GLY A 94 -12.37 -0.49 -3.24
C GLY A 94 -13.11 -1.79 -2.93
N ARG A 95 -13.48 -2.51 -3.98
CA ARG A 95 -14.18 -3.79 -3.88
C ARG A 95 -13.22 -4.97 -4.05
N PHE A 96 -13.32 -5.93 -3.14
CA PHE A 96 -12.55 -7.17 -3.14
C PHE A 96 -13.46 -8.37 -2.90
N ASP A 97 -13.31 -9.42 -3.70
CA ASP A 97 -14.03 -10.69 -3.59
C ASP A 97 -13.03 -11.87 -3.65
N GLY A 98 -12.89 -12.65 -2.57
CA GLY A 98 -12.04 -13.85 -2.56
C GLY A 98 -11.29 -14.12 -1.25
N SER A 99 -9.99 -14.42 -1.33
CA SER A 99 -9.16 -14.76 -0.16
C SER A 99 -8.00 -13.79 0.02
N ILE A 100 -7.84 -13.26 1.23
CA ILE A 100 -6.76 -12.34 1.59
C ILE A 100 -5.86 -13.03 2.61
N LYS A 101 -4.55 -12.96 2.38
CA LYS A 101 -3.53 -13.35 3.33
C LYS A 101 -2.51 -12.23 3.46
N ALA A 102 -2.57 -11.50 4.56
CA ALA A 102 -1.60 -10.44 4.82
C ALA A 102 -1.24 -10.29 6.29
N LYS A 103 -0.10 -9.66 6.60
CA LYS A 103 0.26 -9.39 8.00
C LYS A 103 -0.53 -8.19 8.51
N ASN A 104 -0.43 -7.07 7.80
CA ASN A 104 -1.10 -5.82 8.14
C ASN A 104 -2.20 -5.52 7.13
N ILE A 105 -3.43 -5.37 7.59
CA ILE A 105 -4.58 -5.04 6.75
C ILE A 105 -5.22 -3.75 7.25
N SER A 106 -5.41 -2.81 6.34
CA SER A 106 -6.16 -1.57 6.57
C SER A 106 -7.34 -1.53 5.61
N ILE A 107 -8.55 -1.51 6.16
CA ILE A 107 -9.80 -1.42 5.39
C ILE A 107 -10.36 -0.02 5.60
N SER A 108 -10.49 0.73 4.51
CA SER A 108 -11.00 2.10 4.55
C SER A 108 -12.53 2.17 4.56
N SER A 109 -13.07 3.33 4.94
CA SER A 109 -14.49 3.59 5.18
C SER A 109 -15.45 3.30 4.03
N LYS A 110 -14.97 3.18 2.78
CA LYS A 110 -15.78 2.87 1.59
C LYS A 110 -15.44 1.51 0.97
N ALA A 111 -14.65 0.70 1.65
CA ALA A 111 -14.24 -0.59 1.14
C ALA A 111 -15.37 -1.61 1.28
N ASN A 112 -15.49 -2.47 0.27
CA ASN A 112 -16.37 -3.63 0.26
C ASN A 112 -15.51 -4.88 0.13
N VAL A 113 -15.44 -5.66 1.21
CA VAL A 113 -14.60 -6.86 1.24
C VAL A 113 -15.49 -8.08 1.45
N HIS A 114 -15.40 -9.04 0.54
CA HIS A 114 -16.12 -10.30 0.62
C HIS A 114 -15.17 -11.50 0.59
N GLY A 115 -15.32 -12.41 1.55
CA GLY A 115 -14.60 -13.70 1.58
C GLY A 115 -13.74 -13.95 2.83
N GLU A 116 -12.62 -14.67 2.69
CA GLU A 116 -11.79 -15.08 3.85
C GLU A 116 -10.57 -14.18 4.02
N ILE A 117 -10.31 -13.72 5.25
CA ILE A 117 -9.22 -12.81 5.58
C ILE A 117 -8.33 -13.42 6.66
N GLU A 118 -7.11 -13.80 6.29
CA GLU A 118 -6.02 -14.18 7.18
C GLU A 118 -5.15 -12.96 7.52
N TYR A 119 -5.11 -12.55 8.80
CA TYR A 119 -4.40 -11.34 9.25
C TYR A 119 -3.60 -11.51 10.55
N ASP A 120 -2.56 -10.69 10.75
CA ASP A 120 -1.87 -10.54 12.04
C ASP A 120 -2.36 -9.28 12.78
N SER A 121 -2.40 -8.15 12.06
CA SER A 121 -2.92 -6.85 12.50
C SER A 121 -3.98 -6.34 11.51
N LEU A 122 -5.14 -5.95 12.03
CA LEU A 122 -6.29 -5.49 11.24
C LEU A 122 -6.78 -4.14 11.76
N ILE A 123 -6.91 -3.17 10.87
CA ILE A 123 -7.50 -1.86 11.10
C ILE A 123 -8.69 -1.71 10.17
N VAL A 124 -9.84 -1.34 10.73
CA VAL A 124 -11.07 -1.08 9.98
C VAL A 124 -11.53 0.32 10.30
N GLU A 125 -11.70 1.14 9.28
CA GLU A 125 -12.26 2.49 9.39
C GLU A 125 -13.80 2.45 9.42
N ASP A 126 -14.41 3.45 10.07
CA ASP A 126 -15.86 3.59 10.16
C ASP A 126 -16.50 3.67 8.76
N GLY A 127 -17.56 2.88 8.52
CA GLY A 127 -18.27 2.81 7.24
C GLY A 127 -17.85 1.65 6.32
N ALA A 128 -16.76 0.93 6.63
CA ALA A 128 -16.35 -0.23 5.85
C ALA A 128 -17.40 -1.36 5.90
N CYS A 129 -17.70 -1.96 4.74
CA CYS A 129 -18.60 -3.10 4.63
C CYS A 129 -17.80 -4.38 4.40
N ILE A 130 -17.90 -5.33 5.33
CA ILE A 130 -17.12 -6.57 5.27
C ILE A 130 -18.06 -7.74 5.52
N ASP A 131 -18.09 -8.68 4.58
CA ASP A 131 -18.89 -9.89 4.64
C ASP A 131 -17.99 -11.11 4.43
N GLY A 132 -17.68 -11.84 5.49
CA GLY A 132 -16.64 -12.84 5.38
C GLY A 132 -16.22 -13.51 6.67
N GLN A 133 -15.22 -14.38 6.55
CA GLN A 133 -14.60 -15.08 7.67
C GLN A 133 -13.22 -14.49 7.96
N PHE A 134 -12.94 -14.32 9.25
CA PHE A 134 -11.72 -13.71 9.73
C PHE A 134 -10.90 -14.72 10.51
N LYS A 135 -9.65 -14.91 10.12
CA LYS A 135 -8.72 -15.84 10.76
C LYS A 135 -7.45 -15.13 11.15
N ARG A 136 -7.11 -15.17 12.44
CA ARG A 136 -5.87 -14.59 12.93
C ARG A 136 -4.70 -15.53 12.65
N LEU A 137 -3.66 -15.03 11.99
CA LEU A 137 -2.38 -15.72 11.84
C LEU A 137 -1.75 -15.87 13.24
N LYS A 138 -1.65 -17.10 13.73
CA LYS A 138 -0.93 -17.39 14.97
C LYS A 138 0.55 -17.51 14.65
N THR A 139 1.33 -16.47 14.95
CA THR A 139 2.79 -16.61 15.07
C THR A 139 3.06 -17.41 16.36
N THR A 140 3.13 -18.74 16.24
CA THR A 140 3.68 -19.58 17.32
C THR A 140 5.16 -19.24 17.42
N SER A 141 5.54 -18.59 18.53
CA SER A 141 6.93 -18.26 18.89
C SER A 141 7.73 -19.50 19.27
#